data_AF-A0A2H0LYI2-F1
#
_entry.id   AF-A0A2H0LYI2-F1
#
_cell.length_a   1.000
_cell.length_b   1.000
_cell.length_c   1.000
_cell.angle_alpha   90.00
_cell.angle_beta   90.00
_cell.angle_gamma   90.00
#
_symmetry.space_group_name_H-M   'P 1'
#
loop_
_entity.id
_entity.type
_entity.pdbx_description
1 polymer ?
#
loop_
_entity_poly.entity_id
_entity_poly.type
_entity_poly.pdbx_seq_one_letter_code
_entity_poly.pdbx_strand_id
1 'polypeptide(L)'
;MHTLISKIGSLKRNWQYCLPFQKRLGYVGWNGHNNLGDEAILEASKNLFPDFKLVNFKYTAKIEKLEKYFGKLYDSVIFGGGTVINEPGYLEKIKLALDNGYKVFILGAGVRNPAFWDRHDERNNCLDEFIPNLKKCAFVGIRGPVSMKILKENGFHNASITGDTALLFAQKEIKRKKQRKKIGINFGASAGKVWGREEDILQFIIKISGLIARNGWEITFVPVWDNDIGFIEKAAKQLNGKVKIFYDYKSLSKTLDLLNTFDVFIGQKLHSVVLALCAYTPSIMLEYRPKCHDFMCSMELENFNMRTDALSSNKLLNMVDELYINSSHYQKSIFKKVNEYKNALESAAQIIRKKIC
;
A
#
# COMPACT_ATOMS: atom_id res chain seq x y z
N MET A 1 23.24 16.95 35.60
CA MET A 1 22.12 15.97 35.60
C MET A 1 21.36 15.90 34.26
N HIS A 2 21.02 17.03 33.62
CA HIS A 2 20.31 17.05 32.32
C HIS A 2 21.00 16.31 31.15
N THR A 3 22.33 16.29 31.12
CA THR A 3 23.14 15.62 30.08
C THR A 3 23.22 14.09 30.23
N LEU A 4 23.05 13.56 31.45
CA LEU A 4 23.05 12.11 31.68
C LEU A 4 21.68 11.51 31.30
N ILE A 5 20.60 12.19 31.68
CA ILE A 5 19.22 11.79 31.39
C ILE A 5 18.96 11.82 29.87
N SER A 6 19.49 12.82 29.14
CA SER A 6 19.36 12.87 27.67
C SER A 6 20.15 11.76 26.96
N LYS A 7 21.34 11.38 27.48
CA LYS A 7 22.13 10.25 26.99
C LYS A 7 21.43 8.92 27.25
N ILE A 8 20.82 8.72 28.42
CA ILE A 8 20.06 7.50 28.75
C ILE A 8 18.80 7.40 27.90
N GLY A 9 18.08 8.50 27.65
CA GLY A 9 16.94 8.54 26.74
C GLY A 9 17.33 8.33 25.27
N SER A 10 18.53 8.73 24.86
CA SER A 10 19.13 8.41 23.56
C SER A 10 19.52 6.92 23.47
N LEU A 11 20.13 6.36 24.52
CA LEU A 11 20.50 4.95 24.61
C LEU A 11 19.28 4.03 24.57
N LYS A 12 18.19 4.33 25.29
CA LYS A 12 16.94 3.55 25.21
C LYS A 12 16.32 3.59 23.81
N ARG A 13 16.31 4.77 23.16
CA ARG A 13 15.79 4.93 21.79
C ARG A 13 16.67 4.25 20.74
N ASN A 14 17.96 4.11 21.03
CA ASN A 14 18.94 3.53 20.11
C ASN A 14 19.41 2.12 20.51
N TRP A 15 18.91 1.54 21.59
CA TRP A 15 19.30 0.20 22.07
C TRP A 15 19.08 -0.88 21.01
N GLN A 16 18.05 -0.69 20.18
CA GLN A 16 17.79 -1.54 19.02
C GLN A 16 18.94 -1.59 17.99
N TYR A 17 19.82 -0.59 17.98
CA TYR A 17 21.05 -0.52 17.18
C TYR A 17 22.29 -1.05 17.94
N CYS A 18 22.16 -1.37 19.24
CA CYS A 18 23.25 -1.78 20.13
C CYS A 18 23.25 -3.28 20.48
N LEU A 19 22.39 -4.11 19.88
CA LEU A 19 22.41 -5.58 20.04
C LEU A 19 23.33 -6.23 18.99
N PRO A 20 24.60 -6.54 19.31
CA PRO A 20 25.63 -6.83 18.30
C PRO A 20 25.42 -8.11 17.49
N PHE A 21 24.52 -9.01 17.91
CA PHE A 21 24.34 -10.34 17.30
C PHE A 21 23.07 -10.51 16.47
N GLN A 22 22.19 -9.51 16.38
CA GLN A 22 20.95 -9.62 15.61
C GLN A 22 21.13 -8.98 14.24
N LYS A 23 20.95 -9.76 13.16
CA LYS A 23 20.94 -9.26 11.77
C LYS A 23 19.86 -8.19 11.60
N ARG A 24 20.16 -7.13 10.85
CA ARG A 24 19.29 -5.95 10.69
C ARG A 24 19.16 -5.55 9.22
N LEU A 25 17.92 -5.26 8.83
CA LEU A 25 17.63 -4.61 7.56
C LEU A 25 17.22 -3.16 7.81
N GLY A 26 17.89 -2.24 7.11
CA GLY A 26 17.48 -0.85 7.03
C GLY A 26 16.19 -0.77 6.22
N TYR A 27 15.07 -0.47 6.87
CA TYR A 27 13.76 -0.38 6.24
C TYR A 27 13.47 1.05 5.79
N VAL A 28 13.06 1.20 4.53
CA VAL A 28 12.58 2.46 3.97
C VAL A 28 11.11 2.31 3.55
N GLY A 29 10.24 3.12 4.15
CA GLY A 29 8.82 3.18 3.86
C GLY A 29 8.16 4.37 4.57
N TRP A 30 6.83 4.50 4.46
CA TRP A 30 6.06 5.58 5.09
C TRP A 30 5.34 5.14 6.38
N ASN A 31 6.11 4.55 7.30
CA ASN A 31 5.60 4.01 8.58
C ASN A 31 5.55 5.06 9.70
N GLY A 32 4.67 4.85 10.68
CA GLY A 32 4.50 5.71 11.86
C GLY A 32 3.48 6.83 11.69
N HIS A 33 2.63 6.76 10.66
CA HIS A 33 1.67 7.82 10.30
C HIS A 33 0.20 7.41 10.50
N ASN A 34 -0.05 6.31 11.21
CA ASN A 34 -1.39 5.71 11.39
C ASN A 34 -2.12 5.45 10.05
N ASN A 35 -1.36 5.18 8.98
CA ASN A 35 -1.90 4.74 7.71
C ASN A 35 -1.92 3.21 7.70
N LEU A 36 -3.10 2.60 7.78
CA LEU A 36 -3.24 1.15 7.89
C LEU A 36 -2.51 0.40 6.75
N GLY A 37 -2.50 0.97 5.55
CA GLY A 37 -1.84 0.35 4.40
C GLY A 37 -0.33 0.28 4.54
N ASP A 38 0.31 1.39 4.92
CA ASP A 38 1.77 1.43 5.10
C ASP A 38 2.22 0.64 6.34
N GLU A 39 1.41 0.62 7.41
CA GLU A 39 1.65 -0.25 8.58
C GLU A 39 1.55 -1.73 8.21
N ALA A 40 0.54 -2.11 7.41
CA ALA A 40 0.42 -3.48 6.89
C ALA A 40 1.65 -3.84 6.05
N ILE A 41 2.11 -2.98 5.13
CA ILE A 41 3.33 -3.25 4.35
C ILE A 41 4.54 -3.51 5.27
N LEU A 42 4.73 -2.72 6.31
CA LEU A 42 5.83 -2.92 7.27
C LEU A 42 5.69 -4.26 8.01
N GLU A 43 4.50 -4.59 8.49
CA GLU A 43 4.24 -5.84 9.20
C GLU A 43 4.42 -7.07 8.29
N ALA A 44 3.93 -7.00 7.06
CA ALA A 44 4.17 -8.02 6.04
C ALA A 44 5.66 -8.18 5.72
N SER A 45 6.40 -7.07 5.65
CA SER A 45 7.85 -7.11 5.45
C SER A 45 8.57 -7.79 6.62
N LYS A 46 8.14 -7.57 7.87
CA LYS A 46 8.68 -8.30 9.02
C LYS A 46 8.41 -9.81 8.92
N ASN A 47 7.24 -10.21 8.43
CA ASN A 47 6.88 -11.62 8.24
C ASN A 47 7.71 -12.30 7.13
N LEU A 48 8.11 -11.56 6.09
CA LEU A 48 8.97 -12.07 5.02
C LEU A 48 10.44 -12.25 5.45
N PHE A 49 10.89 -11.46 6.42
CA PHE A 49 12.28 -11.44 6.88
C PHE A 49 12.36 -11.68 8.40
N PRO A 50 11.84 -12.81 8.93
CA PRO A 50 11.77 -13.07 10.37
C PRO A 50 13.16 -13.18 11.01
N ASP A 51 14.17 -13.56 10.22
CA ASP A 51 15.56 -13.69 10.64
C ASP A 51 16.26 -12.32 10.82
N PHE A 52 15.61 -11.23 10.42
CA PHE A 52 16.15 -9.88 10.44
C PHE A 52 15.28 -8.95 11.27
N LYS A 53 15.92 -8.09 12.06
CA LYS A 53 15.24 -6.94 12.64
C LYS A 53 15.12 -5.81 11.62
N LEU A 54 13.90 -5.51 11.20
CA LEU A 54 13.64 -4.34 10.36
C LEU A 54 13.67 -3.08 11.23
N VAL A 55 14.55 -2.15 10.89
CA VAL A 55 14.72 -0.88 11.58
C VAL A 55 14.77 0.24 10.57
N ASN A 56 14.08 1.36 10.83
CA ASN A 56 14.09 2.51 9.92
C ASN A 56 15.52 2.87 9.50
N PHE A 57 15.75 2.88 8.20
CA PHE A 57 17.03 3.23 7.62
C PHE A 57 17.28 4.71 7.84
N LYS A 58 18.42 5.01 8.46
CA LYS A 58 18.94 6.35 8.63
C LYS A 58 20.43 6.28 8.38
N TYR A 59 20.96 7.29 7.71
CA TYR A 59 22.40 7.45 7.60
C TYR A 59 22.74 8.91 7.94
N THR A 60 23.34 9.08 9.11
CA THR A 60 23.69 10.39 9.67
C THR A 60 25.19 10.41 9.96
N ALA A 61 25.78 11.59 10.18
CA ALA A 61 27.19 11.70 10.57
C ALA A 61 27.53 10.86 11.83
N LYS A 62 26.56 10.63 12.74
CA LYS A 62 26.75 9.74 13.89
C LYS A 62 26.82 8.27 13.48
N ILE A 63 25.97 7.84 12.54
CA ILE A 63 25.96 6.47 12.02
C ILE A 63 27.24 6.22 11.23
N GLU A 64 27.64 7.15 10.36
CA GLU A 64 28.90 7.07 9.61
C GLU A 64 30.11 6.90 10.56
N LYS A 65 30.17 7.68 11.64
CA LYS A 65 31.21 7.53 12.67
C LYS A 65 31.16 6.16 13.35
N LEU A 66 29.97 5.68 13.72
CA LEU A 66 29.82 4.36 14.34
C LEU A 66 30.28 3.24 13.39
N GLU A 67 29.95 3.32 12.10
CA GLU A 67 30.35 2.30 11.14
C GLU A 67 31.85 2.22 10.90
N LYS A 68 32.57 3.34 11.05
CA LYS A 68 34.05 3.35 11.00
C LYS A 68 34.69 2.51 12.10
N TYR A 69 34.03 2.36 13.26
CA TYR A 69 34.56 1.60 14.40
C TYR A 69 33.97 0.19 14.52
N PHE A 70 32.69 0.02 14.19
CA PHE A 70 31.95 -1.21 14.46
C PHE A 70 31.55 -1.98 13.19
N GLY A 71 31.90 -1.48 12.00
CA GLY A 71 31.40 -2.01 10.73
C GLY A 71 29.95 -1.61 10.44
N LYS A 72 29.39 -2.17 9.37
CA LYS A 72 28.04 -1.83 8.90
C LYS A 72 26.98 -2.09 9.98
N LEU A 73 26.14 -1.10 10.28
CA LEU A 73 25.05 -1.21 11.25
C LEU A 73 23.83 -1.98 10.73
N TYR A 74 23.74 -2.12 9.40
CA TYR A 74 22.71 -2.85 8.68
C TYR A 74 23.39 -3.83 7.73
N ASP A 75 22.85 -5.04 7.61
CA ASP A 75 23.33 -6.02 6.62
C ASP A 75 23.00 -5.55 5.20
N SER A 76 21.84 -4.90 5.03
CA SER A 76 21.33 -4.38 3.75
C SER A 76 20.17 -3.39 3.97
N VAL A 77 19.74 -2.72 2.90
CA VAL A 77 18.61 -1.78 2.91
C VAL A 77 17.47 -2.32 2.04
N ILE A 78 16.25 -2.31 2.57
CA ILE A 78 15.04 -2.73 1.87
C ILE A 78 13.99 -1.62 1.81
N PHE A 79 13.43 -1.39 0.63
CA PHE A 79 12.32 -0.49 0.38
C PHE A 79 11.03 -1.32 0.37
N GLY A 80 10.16 -1.08 1.35
CA GLY A 80 9.05 -1.98 1.70
C GLY A 80 7.88 -2.02 0.72
N GLY A 81 7.82 -1.12 -0.25
CA GLY A 81 6.69 -0.97 -1.17
C GLY A 81 6.13 0.44 -1.15
N GLY A 82 4.85 0.61 -1.52
CA GLY A 82 4.27 1.93 -1.77
C GLY A 82 4.74 2.49 -3.12
N THR A 83 4.57 3.79 -3.39
CA THR A 83 5.01 4.38 -4.67
C THR A 83 6.42 4.98 -4.53
N VAL A 84 7.43 4.13 -4.67
CA VAL A 84 8.85 4.44 -4.41
C VAL A 84 9.59 4.91 -5.65
N ILE A 85 9.36 4.25 -6.79
CA ILE A 85 10.12 4.51 -8.01
C ILE A 85 9.60 5.79 -8.66
N ASN A 86 10.52 6.59 -9.21
CA ASN A 86 10.23 7.91 -9.79
C ASN A 86 9.72 8.93 -8.75
N GLU A 87 10.20 8.81 -7.51
CA GLU A 87 9.92 9.74 -6.41
C GLU A 87 11.26 10.30 -5.90
N PRO A 88 11.51 11.62 -6.00
CA PRO A 88 12.83 12.20 -5.69
C PRO A 88 13.35 11.88 -4.28
N GLY A 89 12.49 11.93 -3.26
CA GLY A 89 12.90 11.64 -1.88
C GLY A 89 13.34 10.19 -1.66
N TYR A 90 12.77 9.23 -2.39
CA TYR A 90 13.24 7.85 -2.40
C TYR A 90 14.49 7.64 -3.24
N LEU A 91 14.67 8.39 -4.34
CA LEU A 91 15.91 8.37 -5.13
C LEU A 91 17.11 8.76 -4.27
N GLU A 92 16.99 9.84 -3.49
CA GLU A 92 18.03 10.28 -2.55
C GLU A 92 18.38 9.18 -1.53
N LYS A 93 17.38 8.48 -1.00
CA LYS A 93 17.61 7.37 -0.05
C LYS A 93 18.29 6.17 -0.71
N ILE A 94 17.98 5.87 -1.97
CA ILE A 94 18.64 4.80 -2.73
C ILE A 94 20.12 5.17 -2.94
N LYS A 95 20.39 6.38 -3.44
CA LYS A 95 21.76 6.87 -3.60
C LYS A 95 22.54 6.83 -2.29
N LEU A 96 21.96 7.38 -1.21
CA LEU A 96 22.56 7.37 0.11
C LEU A 96 22.93 5.95 0.59
N ALA A 97 22.09 4.96 0.34
CA ALA A 97 22.39 3.58 0.69
C ALA A 97 23.50 2.99 -0.20
N LEU A 98 23.42 3.17 -1.52
CA LEU A 98 24.39 2.64 -2.48
C LEU A 98 25.79 3.27 -2.31
N ASP A 99 25.85 4.60 -2.16
CA ASP A 99 27.10 5.36 -2.01
C ASP A 99 27.81 5.01 -0.69
N ASN A 100 27.07 4.52 0.30
CA ASN A 100 27.62 3.98 1.54
C ASN A 100 27.78 2.45 1.50
N GLY A 101 27.80 1.84 0.33
CA GLY A 101 28.17 0.43 0.14
C GLY A 101 27.15 -0.60 0.64
N TYR A 102 25.89 -0.21 0.90
CA TYR A 102 24.85 -1.18 1.22
C TYR A 102 24.28 -1.82 -0.05
N LYS A 103 23.97 -3.12 0.02
CA LYS A 103 23.08 -3.75 -0.95
C LYS A 103 21.67 -3.20 -0.75
N VAL A 104 21.05 -2.76 -1.85
CA VAL A 104 19.69 -2.22 -1.86
C VAL A 104 18.73 -3.20 -2.52
N PHE A 105 17.60 -3.44 -1.87
CA PHE A 105 16.51 -4.27 -2.34
C PHE A 105 15.21 -3.46 -2.39
N ILE A 106 14.44 -3.61 -3.46
CA ILE A 106 13.11 -3.01 -3.59
C ILE A 106 12.10 -4.15 -3.69
N LEU A 107 11.02 -4.10 -2.91
CA LEU A 107 10.00 -5.15 -2.91
C LEU A 107 8.60 -4.52 -2.95
N GLY A 108 7.75 -5.00 -3.86
CA GLY A 108 6.35 -4.57 -3.96
C GLY A 108 6.15 -3.07 -4.27
N ALA A 109 7.14 -2.41 -4.88
CA ALA A 109 7.07 -0.98 -5.16
C ALA A 109 6.26 -0.66 -6.42
N GLY A 110 5.44 0.40 -6.35
CA GLY A 110 4.85 1.06 -7.51
C GLY A 110 5.76 2.13 -8.09
N VAL A 111 5.56 2.42 -9.37
CA VAL A 111 6.21 3.52 -10.09
C VAL A 111 5.27 4.73 -10.13
N ARG A 112 5.78 5.93 -9.78
CA ARG A 112 5.05 7.19 -9.99
C ARG A 112 4.88 7.39 -11.50
N ASN A 113 3.64 7.28 -11.97
CA ASN A 113 3.32 7.47 -13.38
C ASN A 113 3.43 8.96 -13.76
N PRO A 114 4.33 9.34 -14.69
CA PRO A 114 4.54 10.73 -15.10
C PRO A 114 3.25 11.42 -15.57
N ALA A 115 2.40 10.71 -16.33
CA ALA A 115 1.17 11.26 -16.90
C ALA A 115 0.18 11.82 -15.85
N PHE A 116 0.27 11.35 -14.60
CA PHE A 116 -0.47 11.90 -13.46
C PHE A 116 0.32 12.98 -12.72
N TRP A 117 1.58 12.70 -12.41
CA TRP A 117 2.36 13.51 -11.48
C TRP A 117 2.85 14.82 -12.08
N ASP A 118 3.12 14.86 -13.39
CA ASP A 118 3.55 16.07 -14.09
C ASP A 118 2.49 17.18 -14.03
N ARG A 119 1.22 16.84 -13.72
CA ARG A 119 0.12 17.80 -13.55
C ARG A 119 -0.06 18.30 -12.11
N HIS A 120 0.55 17.64 -11.13
CA HIS A 120 0.28 17.85 -9.70
C HIS A 120 1.47 18.35 -8.91
N ASP A 121 2.68 18.15 -9.42
CA ASP A 121 3.91 18.53 -8.75
C ASP A 121 4.90 18.94 -9.83
N GLU A 122 5.27 20.22 -9.89
CA GLU A 122 6.28 20.73 -10.83
C GLU A 122 7.68 20.12 -10.59
N ARG A 123 7.83 19.25 -9.56
CA ARG A 123 9.03 18.43 -9.34
C ARG A 123 9.00 17.16 -10.17
N ASN A 124 9.49 17.36 -11.40
CA ASN A 124 10.28 16.50 -12.28
C ASN A 124 10.16 14.99 -12.04
N ASN A 125 9.39 14.35 -12.93
CA ASN A 125 9.72 13.01 -13.40
C ASN A 125 11.26 12.82 -13.42
N CYS A 126 11.75 11.95 -12.54
CA CYS A 126 13.16 11.70 -12.31
C CYS A 126 13.58 10.31 -12.80
N LEU A 127 12.77 9.66 -13.66
CA LEU A 127 13.04 8.31 -14.17
C LEU A 127 14.45 8.21 -14.77
N ASP A 128 14.88 9.16 -15.59
CA ASP A 128 16.19 9.15 -16.24
C ASP A 128 17.35 9.05 -15.23
N GLU A 129 17.20 9.70 -14.07
CA GLU A 129 18.17 9.63 -12.98
C GLU A 129 17.95 8.40 -12.08
N PHE A 130 16.70 7.95 -11.95
CA PHE A 130 16.31 6.81 -11.13
C PHE A 130 16.81 5.48 -11.73
N ILE A 131 16.71 5.30 -13.06
CA ILE A 131 17.05 4.05 -13.75
C ILE A 131 18.51 3.61 -13.53
N PRO A 132 19.53 4.47 -13.68
CA PRO A 132 20.92 4.10 -13.38
C PRO A 132 21.13 3.58 -11.95
N ASN A 133 20.35 4.10 -10.99
CA ASN A 133 20.41 3.66 -9.59
C ASN A 133 19.68 2.33 -9.38
N LEU A 134 18.55 2.09 -10.07
CA LEU A 134 17.87 0.78 -10.06
C LEU A 134 18.77 -0.34 -10.60
N LYS A 135 19.59 -0.06 -11.61
CA LYS A 135 20.55 -1.03 -12.17
C LYS A 135 21.60 -1.48 -11.15
N LYS A 136 21.85 -0.68 -10.10
CA LYS A 136 22.78 -1.00 -9.00
C LYS A 136 22.10 -1.74 -7.84
N CYS A 137 20.76 -1.75 -7.78
CA CYS A 137 20.03 -2.50 -6.77
C CYS A 137 20.21 -4.01 -6.97
N ALA A 138 20.34 -4.74 -5.86
CA ALA A 138 20.55 -6.19 -5.88
C ALA A 138 19.29 -6.99 -6.28
N PHE A 139 18.12 -6.36 -6.14
CA PHE A 139 16.82 -6.86 -6.58
C PHE A 139 15.82 -5.70 -6.73
N VAL A 140 14.96 -5.76 -7.76
CA VAL A 140 13.88 -4.80 -7.99
C VAL A 140 12.56 -5.55 -8.20
N GLY A 141 11.76 -5.63 -7.13
CA GLY A 141 10.39 -6.15 -7.12
C GLY A 141 9.38 -5.02 -7.20
N ILE A 142 8.52 -5.05 -8.22
CA ILE A 142 7.47 -4.06 -8.45
C ILE A 142 6.08 -4.63 -8.25
N ARG A 143 5.12 -3.73 -7.98
CA ARG A 143 3.76 -4.14 -7.59
C ARG A 143 2.94 -4.71 -8.73
N GLY A 144 3.06 -4.19 -9.95
CA GLY A 144 2.12 -4.53 -11.01
C GLY A 144 2.61 -4.29 -12.45
N PRO A 145 1.79 -4.68 -13.44
CA PRO A 145 2.16 -4.66 -14.85
C PRO A 145 2.23 -3.25 -15.45
N VAL A 146 1.49 -2.27 -14.94
CA VAL A 146 1.60 -0.88 -15.41
C VAL A 146 2.93 -0.30 -14.95
N SER A 147 3.34 -0.57 -13.71
CA SER A 147 4.68 -0.23 -13.22
C SER A 147 5.78 -0.88 -14.08
N MET A 148 5.60 -2.14 -14.48
CA MET A 148 6.54 -2.85 -15.37
C MET A 148 6.65 -2.17 -16.73
N LYS A 149 5.50 -1.81 -17.32
CA LYS A 149 5.43 -1.15 -18.62
C LYS A 149 6.22 0.16 -18.61
N ILE A 150 5.99 1.02 -17.62
CA ILE A 150 6.71 2.30 -17.47
C ILE A 150 8.23 2.05 -17.39
N LEU A 151 8.68 1.08 -16.58
CA LEU A 151 10.11 0.76 -16.48
C LEU A 151 10.72 0.29 -17.80
N LYS A 152 10.03 -0.61 -18.52
CA LYS A 152 10.49 -1.13 -19.81
C LYS A 152 10.59 -0.03 -20.87
N GLU A 153 9.59 0.85 -20.93
CA GLU A 153 9.57 2.00 -21.85
C GLU A 153 10.73 2.99 -21.57
N ASN A 154 11.23 3.01 -20.33
CA ASN A 154 12.37 3.83 -19.91
C ASN A 154 13.69 3.03 -19.82
N GLY A 155 13.78 1.88 -20.50
CA GLY A 155 15.03 1.12 -20.65
C GLY A 155 15.46 0.29 -19.44
N PHE A 156 14.55 0.01 -18.50
CA PHE A 156 14.80 -0.90 -17.37
C PHE A 156 13.95 -2.17 -17.47
N HIS A 157 14.60 -3.28 -17.81
CA HIS A 157 13.95 -4.57 -18.02
C HIS A 157 14.15 -5.56 -16.86
N ASN A 158 15.07 -5.28 -15.94
CA ASN A 158 15.47 -6.19 -14.85
C ASN A 158 14.62 -5.98 -13.58
N ALA A 159 13.30 -5.98 -13.73
CA ALA A 159 12.35 -5.96 -12.63
C ALA A 159 11.58 -7.28 -12.58
N SER A 160 11.10 -7.66 -11.40
CA SER A 160 10.13 -8.76 -11.23
C SER A 160 8.82 -8.19 -10.72
N ILE A 161 7.68 -8.63 -11.28
CA ILE A 161 6.37 -8.30 -10.70
C ILE A 161 6.18 -9.19 -9.48
N THR A 162 6.25 -8.61 -8.29
CA THR A 162 6.11 -9.32 -7.02
C THR A 162 4.73 -9.17 -6.40
N GLY A 163 3.96 -8.14 -6.79
CA GLY A 163 2.66 -7.84 -6.16
C GLY A 163 2.76 -6.84 -5.02
N ASP A 164 1.61 -6.45 -4.46
CA ASP A 164 1.54 -5.56 -3.30
C ASP A 164 1.86 -6.34 -2.02
N THR A 165 2.84 -5.88 -1.25
CA THR A 165 3.32 -6.60 -0.06
C THR A 165 2.21 -6.83 0.98
N ALA A 166 1.17 -5.99 1.04
CA ALA A 166 0.04 -6.20 1.96
C ALA A 166 -0.80 -7.45 1.63
N LEU A 167 -0.66 -8.04 0.44
CA LEU A 167 -1.33 -9.30 0.08
C LEU A 167 -0.93 -10.49 0.97
N LEU A 168 0.17 -10.40 1.70
CA LEU A 168 0.57 -11.43 2.67
C LEU A 168 -0.45 -11.62 3.80
N PHE A 169 -1.30 -10.63 4.06
CA PHE A 169 -2.38 -10.74 5.05
C PHE A 169 -3.65 -11.41 4.53
N ALA A 170 -3.63 -11.95 3.31
CA ALA A 170 -4.79 -12.70 2.83
C ALA A 170 -5.14 -13.86 3.75
N GLN A 171 -6.43 -13.99 4.02
CA GLN A 171 -6.98 -15.08 4.83
C GLN A 171 -6.64 -16.43 4.19
N LYS A 172 -6.56 -17.49 4.99
CA LYS A 172 -6.20 -18.82 4.47
C LYS A 172 -7.26 -19.41 3.56
N GLU A 173 -8.52 -19.06 3.80
CA GLU A 173 -9.67 -19.69 3.16
C GLU A 173 -10.72 -18.64 2.78
N ILE A 174 -11.48 -18.96 1.73
CA ILE A 174 -12.63 -18.17 1.31
C ILE A 174 -13.79 -18.41 2.28
N LYS A 175 -14.27 -17.36 2.95
CA LYS A 175 -15.59 -17.39 3.59
C LYS A 175 -16.63 -16.96 2.56
N ARG A 176 -17.54 -17.87 2.20
CA ARG A 176 -18.61 -17.61 1.21
C ARG A 176 -19.43 -16.39 1.63
N LYS A 177 -19.64 -15.45 0.69
CA LYS A 177 -20.49 -14.27 0.94
C LYS A 177 -21.94 -14.69 1.13
N LYS A 178 -22.58 -14.11 2.14
CA LYS A 178 -23.94 -14.50 2.57
C LYS A 178 -25.04 -13.80 1.77
N GLN A 179 -24.68 -12.86 0.89
CA GLN A 179 -25.61 -12.09 0.07
C GLN A 179 -26.69 -11.43 0.94
N ARG A 180 -26.24 -10.68 1.95
CA ARG A 180 -27.08 -9.95 2.90
C ARG A 180 -27.18 -8.46 2.57
N LYS A 181 -26.72 -8.07 1.38
CA LYS A 181 -26.59 -6.68 0.94
C LYS A 181 -25.79 -5.83 1.94
N LYS A 182 -24.65 -6.33 2.41
CA LYS A 182 -23.71 -5.55 3.23
C LYS A 182 -22.60 -5.00 2.35
N ILE A 183 -22.35 -3.69 2.41
CA ILE A 183 -21.32 -3.04 1.60
C ILE A 183 -20.44 -2.12 2.45
N GLY A 184 -19.13 -2.28 2.26
CA GLY A 184 -18.14 -1.37 2.81
C GLY A 184 -17.76 -0.31 1.78
N ILE A 185 -17.61 0.94 2.21
CA ILE A 185 -17.18 2.04 1.34
C ILE A 185 -16.01 2.78 1.99
N ASN A 186 -14.87 2.85 1.30
CA ASN A 186 -13.70 3.63 1.70
C ASN A 186 -13.50 4.83 0.77
N PHE A 187 -13.27 6.01 1.36
CA PHE A 187 -12.91 7.25 0.69
C PHE A 187 -12.22 8.17 1.70
N GLY A 188 -11.51 9.21 1.22
CA GLY A 188 -10.90 10.19 2.12
C GLY A 188 -9.86 11.10 1.49
N ALA A 189 -9.30 11.99 2.31
CA ALA A 189 -8.43 13.08 1.91
C ALA A 189 -7.14 12.60 1.25
N SER A 190 -6.79 13.13 0.09
CA SER A 190 -5.61 12.78 -0.70
C SER A 190 -4.73 14.01 -1.01
N ALA A 191 -4.93 15.11 -0.28
CA ALA A 191 -4.23 16.38 -0.41
C ALA A 191 -4.27 16.96 -1.84
N GLY A 192 -5.44 16.87 -2.50
CA GLY A 192 -5.65 17.40 -3.85
C GLY A 192 -5.00 16.58 -4.97
N LYS A 193 -4.20 15.57 -4.62
CA LYS A 193 -3.53 14.68 -5.57
C LYS A 193 -4.50 13.56 -5.95
N VAL A 194 -5.48 13.85 -6.78
CA VAL A 194 -6.49 12.90 -7.31
C VAL A 194 -6.75 13.17 -8.79
N TRP A 195 -7.27 12.20 -9.53
CA TRP A 195 -7.93 12.52 -10.80
C TRP A 195 -9.20 13.32 -10.52
N GLY A 196 -9.31 14.55 -11.02
CA GLY A 196 -10.44 15.44 -10.75
C GLY A 196 -10.30 16.19 -9.42
N ARG A 197 -11.40 16.34 -8.67
CA ARG A 197 -11.41 17.07 -7.38
C ARG A 197 -11.94 16.21 -6.25
N GLU A 198 -11.37 16.37 -5.05
CA GLU A 198 -11.81 15.63 -3.86
C GLU A 198 -13.26 15.92 -3.47
N GLU A 199 -13.74 17.14 -3.68
CA GLU A 199 -15.14 17.49 -3.40
C GLU A 199 -16.09 16.76 -4.36
N ASP A 200 -15.73 16.58 -5.64
CA ASP A 200 -16.55 15.83 -6.60
C ASP A 200 -16.68 14.36 -6.18
N ILE A 201 -15.58 13.77 -5.70
CA ILE A 201 -15.55 12.41 -5.15
C ILE A 201 -16.48 12.32 -3.93
N LEU A 202 -16.37 13.28 -2.99
CA LEU A 202 -17.20 13.31 -1.79
C LEU A 202 -18.70 13.39 -2.13
N GLN A 203 -19.08 14.31 -3.02
CA GLN A 203 -20.47 14.47 -3.45
C GLN A 203 -20.99 13.21 -4.16
N PHE A 204 -20.15 12.58 -4.98
CA PHE A 204 -20.48 11.31 -5.60
C PHE A 204 -20.71 10.20 -4.56
N ILE A 205 -19.83 10.08 -3.55
CA ILE A 205 -19.96 9.09 -2.47
C ILE A 205 -21.26 9.29 -1.69
N ILE A 206 -21.63 10.53 -1.37
CA ILE A 206 -22.90 10.84 -0.69
C ILE A 206 -24.08 10.40 -1.56
N LYS A 207 -24.09 10.81 -2.83
CA LYS A 207 -25.14 10.46 -3.79
C LYS A 207 -25.30 8.95 -3.94
N ILE A 208 -24.19 8.24 -4.18
CA ILE A 208 -24.23 6.80 -4.44
C ILE A 208 -24.59 6.00 -3.18
N SER A 209 -24.12 6.41 -2.01
CA SER A 209 -24.52 5.79 -0.74
C SER A 209 -26.03 5.94 -0.50
N GLY A 210 -26.60 7.10 -0.83
CA GLY A 210 -28.05 7.32 -0.76
C GLY A 210 -28.87 6.46 -1.74
N LEU A 211 -28.31 6.11 -2.91
CA LEU A 211 -28.93 5.18 -3.87
C LEU A 211 -28.83 3.73 -3.37
N ILE A 212 -27.63 3.32 -2.94
CA ILE A 212 -27.34 1.98 -2.42
C ILE A 212 -28.20 1.67 -1.19
N ALA A 213 -28.32 2.61 -0.24
CA ALA A 213 -29.18 2.45 0.94
C ALA A 213 -30.67 2.29 0.57
N ARG A 214 -31.16 3.04 -0.43
CA ARG A 214 -32.54 2.89 -0.93
C ARG A 214 -32.80 1.53 -1.56
N ASN A 215 -31.77 0.87 -2.09
CA ASN A 215 -31.84 -0.49 -2.63
C ASN A 215 -31.70 -1.58 -1.54
N GLY A 216 -31.79 -1.20 -0.27
CA GLY A 216 -31.84 -2.11 0.88
C GLY A 216 -30.46 -2.58 1.37
N TRP A 217 -29.39 -1.89 1.02
CA TRP A 217 -28.05 -2.23 1.48
C TRP A 217 -27.72 -1.61 2.84
N GLU A 218 -27.07 -2.39 3.70
CA GLU A 218 -26.43 -1.90 4.91
C GLU A 218 -25.02 -1.39 4.57
N ILE A 219 -24.79 -0.10 4.81
CA ILE A 219 -23.54 0.58 4.43
C ILE A 219 -22.67 0.81 5.67
N THR A 220 -21.38 0.48 5.57
CA THR A 220 -20.35 0.87 6.54
C THR A 220 -19.24 1.64 5.84
N PHE A 221 -18.94 2.84 6.33
CA PHE A 221 -17.76 3.59 5.95
C PHE A 221 -16.52 3.08 6.67
N VAL A 222 -15.48 2.80 5.90
CA VAL A 222 -14.25 2.14 6.36
C VAL A 222 -13.05 3.07 6.14
N PRO A 223 -12.69 3.93 7.12
CA PRO A 223 -11.43 4.67 7.09
C PRO A 223 -10.23 3.72 7.06
N VAL A 224 -9.11 4.20 6.53
CA VAL A 224 -7.80 3.50 6.63
C VAL A 224 -6.68 4.43 7.09
N TRP A 225 -7.00 5.69 7.38
CA TRP A 225 -6.05 6.71 7.81
C TRP A 225 -6.75 7.77 8.66
N ASP A 226 -6.06 8.31 9.66
CA ASP A 226 -6.59 9.34 10.57
C ASP A 226 -7.12 10.56 9.80
N ASN A 227 -6.46 10.96 8.72
CA ASN A 227 -6.89 12.11 7.92
C ASN A 227 -8.13 11.85 7.06
N ASP A 228 -8.60 10.60 6.95
CA ASP A 228 -9.84 10.28 6.24
C ASP A 228 -11.08 10.61 7.10
N ILE A 229 -10.94 10.63 8.43
CA ILE A 229 -12.07 10.68 9.38
C ILE A 229 -12.95 11.91 9.17
N GLY A 230 -12.36 13.11 9.07
CA GLY A 230 -13.14 14.34 8.88
C GLY A 230 -13.97 14.32 7.59
N PHE A 231 -13.43 13.75 6.50
CA PHE A 231 -14.17 13.57 5.24
C PHE A 231 -15.33 12.58 5.38
N ILE A 232 -15.08 11.47 6.08
CA ILE A 232 -16.06 10.42 6.30
C ILE A 232 -17.22 10.90 7.17
N GLU A 233 -16.92 11.61 8.25
CA GLU A 233 -17.94 12.17 9.14
C GLU A 233 -18.80 13.24 8.45
N LYS A 234 -18.18 14.09 7.60
CA LYS A 234 -18.91 15.05 6.75
C LYS A 234 -19.93 14.34 5.84
N ALA A 235 -19.55 13.23 5.21
CA ALA A 235 -20.47 12.45 4.37
C ALA A 235 -21.56 11.75 5.18
N ALA A 236 -21.19 11.12 6.30
CA ALA A 236 -22.13 10.41 7.15
C ALA A 236 -23.21 11.32 7.72
N LYS A 237 -22.84 12.55 8.11
CA LYS A 237 -23.79 13.59 8.57
C LYS A 237 -24.83 13.91 7.51
N GLN A 238 -24.46 14.02 6.24
CA GLN A 238 -25.40 14.30 5.14
C GLN A 238 -26.31 13.11 4.80
N LEU A 239 -25.93 11.90 5.21
CA LEU A 239 -26.71 10.68 5.00
C LEU A 239 -27.69 10.38 6.14
N ASN A 240 -27.77 11.24 7.17
CA ASN A 240 -28.77 11.20 8.25
C ASN A 240 -28.96 9.80 8.88
N GLY A 241 -27.86 9.15 9.31
CA GLY A 241 -27.90 7.88 10.02
C GLY A 241 -28.07 6.63 9.14
N LYS A 242 -28.07 6.77 7.80
CA LYS A 242 -28.16 5.64 6.86
C LYS A 242 -26.87 4.81 6.74
N VAL A 243 -25.78 5.23 7.39
CA VAL A 243 -24.46 4.61 7.30
C VAL A 243 -23.84 4.45 8.68
N LYS A 244 -23.05 3.39 8.85
CA LYS A 244 -22.18 3.18 10.02
C LYS A 244 -20.76 3.65 9.71
N ILE A 245 -19.98 4.02 10.72
CA ILE A 245 -18.54 4.30 10.58
C ILE A 245 -17.76 3.29 11.42
N PHE A 246 -16.73 2.69 10.83
CA PHE A 246 -15.83 1.79 11.52
C PHE A 246 -14.61 2.53 12.09
N TYR A 247 -14.56 2.73 13.41
CA TYR A 247 -13.49 3.47 14.07
C TYR A 247 -12.27 2.62 14.46
N ASP A 248 -12.37 1.30 14.39
CA ASP A 248 -11.33 0.34 14.79
C ASP A 248 -10.29 0.06 13.67
N TYR A 249 -10.21 0.92 12.65
CA TYR A 249 -9.39 0.74 11.45
C TYR A 249 -7.88 0.67 11.70
N LYS A 250 -7.39 1.09 12.86
CA LYS A 250 -5.97 0.97 13.22
C LYS A 250 -5.55 -0.48 13.48
N SER A 251 -6.51 -1.37 13.73
CA SER A 251 -6.26 -2.79 13.89
C SER A 251 -6.45 -3.51 12.56
N LEU A 252 -5.35 -4.08 12.04
CA LEU A 252 -5.36 -4.85 10.80
C LEU A 252 -6.28 -6.08 10.90
N SER A 253 -6.22 -6.82 12.00
CA SER A 253 -7.09 -7.99 12.23
C SER A 253 -8.57 -7.62 12.24
N LYS A 254 -8.96 -6.62 13.05
CA LYS A 254 -10.36 -6.15 13.09
C LYS A 254 -10.83 -5.63 11.74
N THR A 255 -9.96 -4.96 10.98
CA THR A 255 -10.29 -4.47 9.64
C THR A 255 -10.53 -5.63 8.67
N LEU A 256 -9.67 -6.65 8.65
CA LEU A 256 -9.85 -7.83 7.82
C LEU A 256 -11.12 -8.62 8.20
N ASP A 257 -11.42 -8.72 9.49
CA ASP A 257 -12.65 -9.35 9.97
C ASP A 257 -13.89 -8.60 9.49
N LEU A 258 -13.90 -7.27 9.61
CA LEU A 258 -14.98 -6.43 9.08
C LEU A 258 -15.12 -6.61 7.57
N LEU A 259 -14.02 -6.47 6.82
CA LEU A 259 -14.02 -6.54 5.36
C LEU A 259 -14.60 -7.87 4.87
N ASN A 260 -14.34 -8.96 5.59
CA ASN A 260 -14.87 -10.27 5.27
C ASN A 260 -16.41 -10.36 5.40
N THR A 261 -17.03 -9.50 6.22
CA THR A 261 -18.49 -9.49 6.42
C THR A 261 -19.28 -8.85 5.28
N PHE A 262 -18.61 -8.06 4.42
CA PHE A 262 -19.25 -7.41 3.29
C PHE A 262 -19.43 -8.38 2.11
N ASP A 263 -20.50 -8.18 1.36
CA ASP A 263 -20.75 -8.88 0.10
C ASP A 263 -19.99 -8.20 -1.06
N VAL A 264 -19.91 -6.87 -1.02
CA VAL A 264 -19.18 -6.03 -1.98
C VAL A 264 -18.42 -4.93 -1.22
N PHE A 265 -17.30 -4.47 -1.75
CA PHE A 265 -16.56 -3.33 -1.21
C PHE A 265 -16.28 -2.28 -2.29
N ILE A 266 -16.34 -0.99 -1.94
CA ILE A 266 -15.95 0.11 -2.83
C ILE A 266 -14.83 0.86 -2.13
N GLY A 267 -13.68 1.05 -2.78
CA GLY A 267 -12.56 1.75 -2.15
C GLY A 267 -11.90 2.77 -3.06
N GLN A 268 -11.65 3.96 -2.51
CA GLN A 268 -10.79 4.98 -3.13
C GLN A 268 -9.31 4.74 -2.76
N LYS A 269 -9.01 4.51 -1.48
CA LYS A 269 -7.63 4.27 -1.05
C LYS A 269 -7.19 2.90 -1.52
N LEU A 270 -6.03 2.84 -2.19
CA LEU A 270 -5.48 1.58 -2.72
C LEU A 270 -5.52 0.45 -1.68
N HIS A 271 -4.92 0.66 -0.51
CA HIS A 271 -4.80 -0.40 0.49
C HIS A 271 -6.13 -0.83 1.11
N SER A 272 -7.20 -0.02 1.03
CA SER A 272 -8.53 -0.47 1.42
C SER A 272 -9.03 -1.60 0.51
N VAL A 273 -8.76 -1.50 -0.79
CA VAL A 273 -9.13 -2.53 -1.78
C VAL A 273 -8.17 -3.71 -1.68
N VAL A 274 -6.86 -3.49 -1.52
CA VAL A 274 -5.88 -4.58 -1.29
C VAL A 274 -6.32 -5.44 -0.10
N LEU A 275 -6.67 -4.81 1.03
CA LEU A 275 -7.13 -5.52 2.22
C LEU A 275 -8.52 -6.16 2.04
N ALA A 276 -9.42 -5.56 1.27
CA ALA A 276 -10.71 -6.18 0.94
C ALA A 276 -10.52 -7.46 0.12
N LEU A 277 -9.59 -7.46 -0.84
CA LEU A 277 -9.22 -8.65 -1.61
C LEU A 277 -8.48 -9.69 -0.75
N CYS A 278 -7.72 -9.28 0.27
CA CYS A 278 -7.15 -10.18 1.29
C CYS A 278 -8.23 -10.91 2.09
N ALA A 279 -9.37 -10.27 2.33
CA ALA A 279 -10.56 -10.88 2.94
C ALA A 279 -11.47 -11.58 1.92
N TYR A 280 -11.02 -11.71 0.66
CA TYR A 280 -11.78 -12.28 -0.46
C TYR A 280 -13.16 -11.63 -0.62
N THR A 281 -13.23 -10.31 -0.45
CA THR A 281 -14.42 -9.50 -0.70
C THR A 281 -14.32 -8.88 -2.08
N PRO A 282 -15.23 -9.22 -3.02
CA PRO A 282 -15.27 -8.60 -4.34
C PRO A 282 -15.34 -7.07 -4.24
N SER A 283 -14.49 -6.38 -4.99
CA SER A 283 -14.24 -4.95 -4.77
C SER A 283 -14.24 -4.11 -6.05
N ILE A 284 -14.72 -2.88 -5.93
CA ILE A 284 -14.66 -1.82 -6.94
C ILE A 284 -13.63 -0.79 -6.49
N MET A 285 -12.75 -0.38 -7.41
CA MET A 285 -11.74 0.63 -7.18
C MET A 285 -12.18 1.97 -7.77
N LEU A 286 -12.26 2.98 -6.91
CA LEU A 286 -12.32 4.38 -7.34
C LEU A 286 -10.88 4.87 -7.52
N GLU A 287 -10.39 4.79 -8.76
CA GLU A 287 -9.02 5.12 -9.12
C GLU A 287 -8.81 6.64 -8.96
N TYR A 288 -8.33 7.03 -7.78
CA TYR A 288 -7.90 8.40 -7.52
C TYR A 288 -6.51 8.69 -8.08
N ARG A 289 -5.69 7.66 -8.27
CA ARG A 289 -4.32 7.73 -8.80
C ARG A 289 -4.00 6.48 -9.62
N PRO A 290 -3.06 6.56 -10.59
CA PRO A 290 -2.65 5.42 -11.42
C PRO A 290 -2.23 4.15 -10.67
N LYS A 291 -1.76 4.32 -9.43
CA LYS A 291 -1.36 3.21 -8.57
C LYS A 291 -2.50 2.23 -8.29
N CYS A 292 -3.75 2.70 -8.37
CA CYS A 292 -4.96 1.90 -8.22
C CYS A 292 -5.21 1.04 -9.46
N HIS A 293 -5.11 1.63 -10.66
CA HIS A 293 -5.23 0.88 -11.92
C HIS A 293 -4.17 -0.22 -12.04
N ASP A 294 -2.91 0.09 -11.72
CA ASP A 294 -1.80 -0.89 -11.71
C ASP A 294 -2.10 -2.11 -10.84
N PHE A 295 -2.71 -1.89 -9.67
CA PHE A 295 -3.14 -2.98 -8.79
C PHE A 295 -4.34 -3.75 -9.38
N MET A 296 -5.35 -3.07 -9.91
CA MET A 296 -6.50 -3.76 -10.52
C MET A 296 -6.11 -4.59 -11.74
N CYS A 297 -5.14 -4.15 -12.54
CA CYS A 297 -4.54 -4.98 -13.61
C CYS A 297 -3.82 -6.21 -13.08
N SER A 298 -3.12 -6.07 -11.95
CA SER A 298 -2.47 -7.23 -11.32
C SER A 298 -3.51 -8.27 -10.94
N MET A 299 -4.68 -7.83 -10.47
CA MET A 299 -5.75 -8.69 -10.00
C MET A 299 -6.73 -9.18 -11.09
N GLU A 300 -6.53 -8.78 -12.36
CA GLU A 300 -7.46 -9.06 -13.48
C GLU A 300 -8.90 -8.55 -13.19
N LEU A 301 -8.98 -7.36 -12.58
CA LEU A 301 -10.23 -6.70 -12.18
C LEU A 301 -10.40 -5.30 -12.79
N GLU A 302 -9.77 -5.02 -13.94
CA GLU A 302 -9.83 -3.72 -14.62
C GLU A 302 -11.26 -3.25 -14.90
N ASN A 303 -12.17 -4.19 -15.16
CA ASN A 303 -13.59 -3.90 -15.39
C ASN A 303 -14.29 -3.32 -14.14
N PHE A 304 -13.69 -3.44 -12.95
CA PHE A 304 -14.18 -2.88 -11.69
C PHE A 304 -13.36 -1.67 -11.22
N ASN A 305 -12.66 -1.01 -12.14
CA ASN A 305 -11.89 0.20 -11.89
C ASN A 305 -12.57 1.42 -12.53
N MET A 306 -12.83 2.46 -11.75
CA MET A 306 -13.45 3.70 -12.21
C MET A 306 -12.61 4.90 -11.80
N ARG A 307 -12.11 5.67 -12.78
CA ARG A 307 -11.37 6.91 -12.50
C ARG A 307 -12.27 7.96 -11.83
N THR A 308 -11.70 8.67 -10.86
CA THR A 308 -12.44 9.65 -10.07
C THR A 308 -12.84 10.92 -10.84
N ASP A 309 -12.25 11.16 -12.02
CA ASP A 309 -12.68 12.21 -12.95
C ASP A 309 -13.73 11.76 -13.98
N ALA A 310 -14.15 10.48 -13.93
CA ALA A 310 -15.11 9.87 -14.85
C ALA A 310 -16.19 9.07 -14.11
N LEU A 311 -16.57 9.51 -12.92
CA LEU A 311 -17.50 8.81 -12.04
C LEU A 311 -18.92 8.74 -12.64
N SER A 312 -19.55 7.57 -12.54
CA SER A 312 -20.92 7.35 -13.03
C SER A 312 -21.70 6.44 -12.08
N SER A 313 -22.83 6.95 -11.58
CA SER A 313 -23.67 6.20 -10.63
C SER A 313 -24.22 4.92 -11.26
N ASN A 314 -24.68 4.98 -12.51
CA ASN A 314 -25.24 3.81 -13.20
C ASN A 314 -24.18 2.73 -13.40
N LYS A 315 -22.98 3.11 -13.88
CA LYS A 315 -21.88 2.16 -14.06
C LYS A 315 -21.48 1.50 -12.74
N LEU A 316 -21.39 2.29 -11.66
CA LEU A 316 -21.01 1.78 -10.35
C LEU A 316 -22.07 0.83 -9.78
N LEU A 317 -23.36 1.17 -9.89
CA LEU A 317 -24.44 0.27 -9.46
C LEU A 317 -24.44 -1.04 -10.23
N ASN A 318 -24.23 -1.00 -11.55
CA ASN A 318 -24.10 -2.22 -12.36
C ASN A 318 -22.92 -3.09 -11.91
N MET A 319 -21.76 -2.48 -11.60
CA MET A 319 -20.61 -3.21 -11.05
C MET A 319 -20.93 -3.83 -9.68
N VAL A 320 -21.67 -3.12 -8.80
CA VAL A 320 -22.10 -3.66 -7.51
C VAL A 320 -23.00 -4.87 -7.70
N ASP A 321 -23.98 -4.79 -8.59
CA ASP A 321 -24.90 -5.89 -8.88
C ASP A 321 -24.17 -7.09 -9.49
N GLU A 322 -23.25 -6.86 -10.42
CA GLU A 322 -22.42 -7.91 -11.04
C GLU A 322 -21.59 -8.67 -10.00
N LEU A 323 -20.87 -7.94 -9.14
CA LEU A 323 -20.05 -8.53 -8.07
C LEU A 323 -20.90 -9.25 -7.02
N TYR A 324 -22.08 -8.71 -6.71
CA TYR A 324 -23.00 -9.30 -5.74
C TYR A 324 -23.60 -10.62 -6.23
N ILE A 325 -24.12 -10.64 -7.47
CA ILE A 325 -24.74 -11.83 -8.09
C ILE A 325 -23.70 -12.93 -8.29
N ASN A 326 -22.52 -12.57 -8.80
CA ASN A 326 -21.47 -13.53 -9.15
C ASN A 326 -20.37 -13.64 -8.07
N SER A 327 -20.71 -13.34 -6.81
CA SER A 327 -19.74 -13.29 -5.69
C SER A 327 -18.84 -14.52 -5.62
N SER A 328 -19.39 -15.73 -5.73
CA SER A 328 -18.62 -16.98 -5.65
C SER A 328 -17.60 -17.13 -6.78
N HIS A 329 -17.89 -16.62 -7.98
CA HIS A 329 -16.95 -16.60 -9.09
C HIS A 329 -15.78 -15.65 -8.80
N TYR A 330 -16.08 -14.41 -8.40
CA TYR A 330 -15.05 -13.42 -8.09
C TYR A 330 -14.21 -13.81 -6.88
N GLN A 331 -14.81 -14.40 -5.83
CA GLN A 331 -14.05 -14.91 -4.69
C GLN A 331 -12.98 -15.93 -5.11
N LYS A 332 -13.32 -16.85 -6.02
CA LYS A 332 -12.36 -17.85 -6.55
C LYS A 332 -11.26 -17.19 -7.39
N SER A 333 -11.63 -16.24 -8.26
CA SER A 333 -10.66 -15.51 -9.09
C SER A 333 -9.68 -14.71 -8.23
N ILE A 334 -10.21 -13.94 -7.28
CA ILE A 334 -9.42 -13.16 -6.31
C ILE A 334 -8.50 -14.09 -5.51
N PHE A 335 -9.02 -15.20 -4.98
CA PHE A 335 -8.21 -16.17 -4.22
C PHE A 335 -7.03 -16.70 -5.04
N LYS A 336 -7.24 -17.02 -6.32
CA LYS A 336 -6.17 -17.47 -7.22
C LYS A 336 -5.09 -16.40 -7.37
N LYS A 337 -5.46 -15.17 -7.76
CA LYS A 337 -4.50 -14.07 -7.98
C LYS A 337 -3.78 -13.65 -6.70
N VAL A 338 -4.49 -13.62 -5.57
CA VAL A 338 -3.87 -13.30 -4.27
C VAL A 338 -2.81 -14.34 -3.90
N ASN A 339 -3.09 -15.64 -4.06
CA ASN A 339 -2.10 -16.68 -3.77
C ASN A 339 -0.93 -16.68 -4.74
N GLU A 340 -1.16 -16.36 -6.02
CA GLU A 340 -0.10 -16.15 -7.01
C GLU A 340 0.90 -15.08 -6.53
N TYR A 341 0.40 -13.92 -6.09
CA TYR A 341 1.29 -12.85 -5.60
C TYR A 341 1.88 -13.12 -4.21
N LYS A 342 1.20 -13.84 -3.32
CA LYS A 342 1.82 -14.31 -2.07
C LYS A 342 3.03 -15.18 -2.35
N ASN A 343 2.90 -16.15 -3.25
CA ASN A 343 4.01 -17.01 -3.66
C ASN A 343 5.14 -16.20 -4.32
N ALA A 344 4.80 -15.19 -5.13
CA ALA A 344 5.78 -14.29 -5.74
C ALA A 344 6.55 -13.47 -4.70
N LEU A 345 5.86 -12.92 -3.69
CA LEU A 345 6.48 -12.19 -2.56
C LEU A 345 7.40 -13.10 -1.73
N GLU A 346 6.96 -14.32 -1.41
CA GLU A 346 7.77 -15.30 -0.68
C GLU A 346 9.01 -15.71 -1.48
N SER A 347 8.87 -15.95 -2.78
CA SER A 347 9.98 -16.27 -3.68
C SER A 347 10.98 -15.11 -3.78
N ALA A 348 10.48 -13.87 -3.91
CA ALA A 348 11.31 -12.68 -3.88
C ALA A 348 12.05 -12.53 -2.56
N ALA A 349 11.39 -12.76 -1.42
CA ALA A 349 12.03 -12.71 -0.11
C ALA A 349 13.12 -13.79 0.06
N GLN A 350 12.93 -14.99 -0.48
CA GLN A 350 13.96 -16.03 -0.49
C GLN A 350 15.19 -15.59 -1.32
N ILE A 351 14.99 -15.00 -2.50
CA ILE A 351 16.07 -14.45 -3.34
C ILE A 351 16.82 -13.36 -2.58
N ILE A 352 16.09 -12.44 -1.93
CA ILE A 352 16.67 -11.35 -1.14
C ILE A 352 17.51 -11.92 0.02
N ARG A 353 16.99 -12.87 0.79
CA ARG A 353 17.72 -13.50 1.91
C ARG A 353 19.02 -14.17 1.46
N LYS A 354 19.01 -14.87 0.31
CA LYS A 354 20.20 -15.48 -0.30
C LYS A 354 21.23 -14.47 -0.80
N LYS A 355 20.81 -13.24 -1.13
CA LYS A 355 21.71 -12.16 -1.58
C LYS A 355 22.28 -11.35 -0.41
N ILE A 356 21.62 -11.37 0.75
CA ILE A 356 22.10 -10.72 1.99
C ILE A 356 23.15 -11.59 2.67
N CYS A 357 22.86 -12.88 2.86
CA CYS A 357 23.83 -13.88 3.33
C CYS A 357 24.91 -14.10 2.26
#